data_AF-A0A5M9M4K5-F1
#
_entry.id   AF-A0A5M9M4K5-F1
#
_cell.length_a   1.000
_cell.length_b   1.000
_cell.length_c   1.000
_cell.angle_alpha   90.00
_cell.angle_beta   90.00
_cell.angle_gamma   90.00
#
_symmetry.space_group_name_H-M   'P 1'
#
loop_
_entity.id
_entity.type
_entity.pdbx_description
1 polymer ?
#
loop_
_entity_poly.entity_id
_entity_poly.type
_entity_poly.pdbx_seq_one_letter_code
_entity_poly.pdbx_strand_id
1 'polypeptide(L)'
;MPRKISTVERVVKARNRRQAKTGPEKELQKRHDADRKAKFDCLKKLKETGIWKSAPESLKQQLEDNALAQLWQERFDAKRSKEWYEKQLQLQEAQKEAVIATKKNMKQLARFWLRSPLSQLL
;
A
#
# COMPACT_ATOMS: atom_id res chain seq x y z
N MET A 1 -14.87 -16.55 -17.85
CA MET A 1 -14.41 -16.79 -16.46
C MET A 1 -12.93 -16.39 -16.35
N PRO A 2 -12.55 -15.38 -15.55
CA PRO A 2 -11.13 -15.07 -15.35
C PRO A 2 -10.45 -16.25 -14.65
N ARG A 3 -9.35 -16.78 -15.22
CA ARG A 3 -8.61 -17.90 -14.62
C ARG A 3 -8.09 -17.48 -13.25
N LYS A 4 -8.42 -18.27 -12.22
CA LYS A 4 -7.85 -18.10 -10.87
C LYS A 4 -6.38 -18.50 -10.93
N ILE A 5 -5.51 -17.50 -10.90
CA ILE A 5 -4.05 -17.71 -10.91
C ILE A 5 -3.67 -18.39 -9.60
N SER A 6 -2.95 -19.51 -9.70
CA SER A 6 -2.51 -20.27 -8.53
C SER A 6 -1.53 -19.46 -7.68
N THR A 7 -1.36 -19.83 -6.41
CA THR A 7 -0.40 -19.18 -5.50
C THR A 7 1.03 -19.29 -6.05
N VAL A 8 1.37 -20.44 -6.64
CA VAL A 8 2.68 -20.68 -7.26
C VAL A 8 2.92 -19.75 -8.45
N GLU A 9 1.95 -19.62 -9.35
CA GLU A 9 2.05 -18.72 -10.51
C GLU A 9 2.19 -17.24 -10.09
N ARG A 10 1.51 -16.82 -9.01
CA ARG A 10 1.68 -15.46 -8.45
C ARG A 10 3.10 -15.23 -7.96
N VAL A 11 3.69 -16.20 -7.26
CA VAL A 11 5.06 -16.12 -6.75
C VAL A 11 6.07 -16.07 -7.89
N VAL A 12 5.93 -16.94 -8.90
CA VAL A 12 6.81 -16.98 -10.08
C VAL A 12 6.72 -15.66 -10.86
N LYS A 13 5.51 -15.15 -11.10
CA LYS A 13 5.30 -13.88 -11.79
C LYS A 13 5.93 -12.70 -11.03
N ALA A 14 5.82 -12.69 -9.71
CA ALA A 14 6.45 -11.68 -8.87
C ALA A 14 7.98 -11.77 -8.90
N ARG A 15 8.55 -12.99 -8.89
CA ARG A 15 9.99 -13.23 -9.02
C ARG A 15 10.52 -12.74 -10.36
N ASN A 16 9.88 -13.11 -11.47
CA ASN A 16 10.30 -12.72 -12.81
C ASN A 16 10.25 -11.19 -12.98
N ARG A 17 9.22 -10.53 -12.44
CA ARG A 17 9.14 -9.06 -12.41
C ARG A 17 10.30 -8.43 -11.63
N ARG A 18 10.72 -8.99 -10.49
CA ARG A 18 11.88 -8.48 -9.72
C ARG A 18 13.19 -8.69 -10.47
N GLN A 19 13.35 -9.82 -11.15
CA GLN A 19 14.55 -10.15 -11.91
C GLN A 19 14.67 -9.32 -13.20
N ALA A 20 13.54 -8.93 -13.81
CA ALA A 20 13.50 -8.06 -14.98
C ALA A 20 13.84 -6.58 -14.68
N LYS A 21 13.84 -6.16 -13.40
CA LYS A 21 14.23 -4.80 -13.02
C LYS A 21 15.73 -4.61 -13.17
N THR A 22 16.13 -3.57 -13.91
CA THR A 22 17.52 -3.23 -14.17
C THR A 22 17.86 -1.81 -13.67
N GLY A 23 19.15 -1.59 -13.39
CA GLY A 23 19.72 -0.29 -12.99
C GLY A 23 18.93 0.43 -11.87
N PRO A 24 18.42 1.65 -12.13
CA PRO A 24 17.81 2.52 -11.11
C PRO A 24 16.52 1.95 -10.51
N GLU A 25 15.75 1.17 -11.26
CA GLU A 25 14.48 0.62 -10.78
C GLU A 25 14.68 -0.49 -9.73
N LYS A 26 15.76 -1.26 -9.88
CA LYS A 26 16.17 -2.27 -8.89
C LYS A 26 16.65 -1.62 -7.61
N GLU A 27 17.35 -0.49 -7.73
CA GLU A 27 17.86 0.26 -6.58
C GLU A 27 16.73 0.94 -5.80
N LEU A 28 15.75 1.50 -6.50
CA LEU A 28 14.53 2.02 -5.89
C LEU A 28 13.74 0.92 -5.16
N GLN A 29 13.62 -0.26 -5.75
CA GLN A 29 12.96 -1.40 -5.10
C GLN A 29 13.68 -1.82 -3.81
N LYS A 30 15.01 -1.90 -3.81
CA LYS A 30 15.78 -2.21 -2.61
C LYS A 30 15.56 -1.18 -1.50
N ARG A 31 15.51 0.11 -1.84
CA ARG A 31 15.21 1.18 -0.87
C ARG A 31 13.83 0.99 -0.26
N HIS A 32 12.80 0.76 -1.07
CA HIS A 32 11.46 0.45 -0.57
C HIS A 32 11.41 -0.82 0.29
N ASP A 33 12.18 -1.84 -0.05
CA ASP A 33 12.27 -3.07 0.75
C ASP A 33 12.94 -2.80 2.11
N ALA A 34 14.00 -1.98 2.13
CA ALA A 34 14.66 -1.53 3.35
C ALA A 34 13.75 -0.63 4.21
N ASP A 35 12.90 0.18 3.60
CA ASP A 35 11.89 1.01 4.27
C ASP A 35 10.78 0.18 4.90
N ARG A 36 10.27 -0.81 4.17
CA ARG A 36 9.29 -1.76 4.72
C ARG A 36 9.87 -2.54 5.90
N LYS A 37 11.12 -2.99 5.79
CA LYS A 37 11.80 -3.69 6.88
C LYS A 37 11.98 -2.79 8.11
N ALA A 38 12.48 -1.57 7.93
CA ALA A 38 12.67 -0.63 9.04
C ALA A 38 11.35 -0.27 9.74
N LYS A 39 10.26 -0.07 8.97
CA LYS A 39 8.91 0.12 9.53
C LYS A 39 8.51 -1.06 10.42
N PHE A 40 8.69 -2.29 9.92
CA PHE A 40 8.34 -3.49 10.66
C PHE A 40 9.17 -3.62 11.95
N ASP A 41 10.48 -3.43 11.86
CA ASP A 41 11.40 -3.53 13.00
C ASP A 41 11.10 -2.45 14.06
N CYS A 42 10.76 -1.23 13.64
CA CYS A 42 10.36 -0.14 14.54
C CYS A 42 9.08 -0.50 15.32
N LEU A 43 8.02 -0.91 14.61
CA LEU A 43 6.76 -1.29 15.26
C LEU A 43 6.91 -2.52 16.14
N LYS A 44 7.77 -3.48 15.76
CA LYS A 44 8.08 -4.64 16.59
C LYS A 44 8.71 -4.22 17.92
N LYS A 45 9.74 -3.35 17.87
CA LYS A 45 10.38 -2.80 19.08
C LYS A 45 9.38 -2.05 19.95
N LEU A 46 8.52 -1.22 19.36
CA LEU A 46 7.47 -0.51 20.08
C LEU A 46 6.56 -1.48 20.83
N LYS A 47 6.13 -2.58 20.18
CA LYS A 47 5.25 -3.59 20.77
C LYS A 47 5.89 -4.41 21.89
N GLU A 48 7.21 -4.49 21.89
CA GLU A 48 8.00 -5.12 22.95
C GLU A 48 8.11 -4.20 24.19
N THR A 49 7.99 -2.87 24.02
CA THR A 49 8.03 -1.92 25.14
C THR A 49 6.88 -2.11 26.13
N GLY A 50 7.17 -1.86 27.41
CA GLY A 50 6.15 -1.87 28.46
C GLY A 50 5.03 -0.85 28.22
N ILE A 51 5.38 0.30 27.63
CA ILE A 51 4.45 1.41 27.30
C ILE A 51 3.33 0.93 26.36
N TRP A 52 3.68 0.15 25.34
CA TRP A 52 2.68 -0.40 24.41
C TRP A 52 1.76 -1.42 25.06
N LYS A 53 2.33 -2.28 25.92
CA LYS A 53 1.57 -3.36 26.60
C LYS A 53 0.58 -2.80 27.62
N SER A 54 0.90 -1.68 28.26
CA SER A 54 0.03 -1.00 29.22
C SER A 54 -0.92 0.03 28.59
N ALA A 55 -0.71 0.39 27.32
CA ALA A 55 -1.50 1.43 26.67
C ALA A 55 -2.92 0.94 26.33
N PRO A 56 -3.96 1.79 26.50
CA PRO A 56 -5.29 1.53 25.99
C PRO A 56 -5.29 1.51 24.45
N GLU A 57 -6.20 0.74 23.86
CA GLU A 57 -6.27 0.54 22.40
C GLU A 57 -6.38 1.85 21.61
N SER A 58 -7.06 2.85 22.18
CA SER A 58 -7.19 4.19 21.60
C SER A 58 -5.85 4.95 21.47
N LEU A 59 -4.89 4.69 22.35
CA LEU A 59 -3.56 5.33 22.33
C LEU A 59 -2.53 4.55 21.53
N LYS A 60 -2.76 3.25 21.29
CA LYS A 60 -1.85 2.41 20.50
C LYS A 60 -1.66 2.95 19.08
N GLN A 61 -2.72 3.38 18.42
CA GLN A 61 -2.60 3.97 17.08
C GLN A 61 -1.69 5.21 17.08
N GLN A 62 -1.88 6.12 18.04
CA GLN A 62 -1.03 7.31 18.17
C GLN A 62 0.43 6.96 18.49
N LEU A 63 0.67 5.92 19.28
CA LEU A 63 2.02 5.43 19.57
C LEU A 63 2.70 4.86 18.32
N GLU A 64 1.99 4.11 17.48
CA GLU A 64 2.54 3.66 16.18
C GLU A 64 2.87 4.85 15.29
N ASP A 65 1.95 5.81 15.17
CA ASP A 65 2.13 6.98 14.30
C ASP A 65 3.32 7.84 14.76
N ASN A 66 3.48 8.05 16.08
CA ASN A 66 4.62 8.77 16.65
C ASN A 66 5.95 8.03 16.43
N ALA A 67 5.99 6.71 16.64
CA ALA A 67 7.20 5.92 16.42
C ALA A 67 7.62 5.88 14.94
N LEU A 68 6.64 5.83 14.03
CA LEU A 68 6.91 5.93 12.60
C LEU A 68 7.37 7.32 12.21
N ALA A 69 6.78 8.38 12.75
CA ALA A 69 7.22 9.75 12.50
C ALA A 69 8.68 9.96 12.90
N GLN A 70 9.10 9.46 14.07
CA GLN A 70 10.49 9.50 14.52
C GLN A 70 11.42 8.70 13.59
N LEU A 71 11.04 7.46 13.22
CA LEU A 71 11.81 6.64 12.29
C LEU A 71 12.06 7.37 10.95
N TRP A 72 11.04 8.01 10.40
CA TRP A 72 11.17 8.72 9.12
C TRP A 72 11.97 10.00 9.25
N GLN A 73 11.88 10.69 10.39
CA GLN A 73 12.71 11.86 10.68
C GLN A 73 14.20 11.48 10.82
N GLU A 74 14.52 10.31 11.38
CA GLU A 74 15.89 9.81 11.47
C GLU A 74 16.43 9.33 10.12
N ARG A 75 15.60 8.66 9.30
CA ARG A 75 16.03 8.14 7.99
C ARG A 75 16.12 9.18 6.89
N PHE A 76 15.27 10.19 6.95
CA PHE A 76 15.24 11.26 5.97
C PHE A 76 15.44 12.56 6.72
N ASP A 77 16.55 13.25 6.44
CA ASP A 77 16.79 14.65 6.85
C ASP A 77 15.46 15.41 6.94
N ALA A 78 15.18 16.08 8.05
CA ALA A 78 13.82 16.51 8.45
C ALA A 78 13.01 17.24 7.33
N LYS A 79 13.67 17.86 6.36
CA LYS A 79 13.04 18.45 5.15
C LYS A 79 12.57 17.41 4.12
N ARG A 80 13.35 16.36 3.84
CA ARG A 80 13.03 15.31 2.86
C ARG A 80 11.96 14.33 3.36
N SER A 81 11.88 14.11 4.67
CA SER A 81 10.86 13.25 5.28
C SER A 81 9.44 13.77 5.01
N LYS A 82 9.25 15.08 5.15
CA LYS A 82 7.95 15.74 4.94
C LYS A 82 7.51 15.65 3.47
N GLU A 83 8.39 15.98 2.53
CA GLU A 83 8.11 15.86 1.09
C GLU A 83 7.81 14.42 0.66
N TRP A 84 8.49 13.44 1.26
CA TRP A 84 8.25 12.03 0.97
C TRP A 84 6.93 11.54 1.55
N TYR A 85 6.61 11.93 2.79
CA TYR A 85 5.35 11.59 3.45
C TYR A 85 4.16 12.23 2.70
N GLU A 86 4.28 13.50 2.31
CA GLU A 86 3.30 14.19 1.46
C GLU A 86 3.12 13.48 0.11
N LYS A 87 4.22 13.06 -0.54
CA LYS A 87 4.13 12.25 -1.77
C LYS A 87 3.45 10.90 -1.56
N GLN A 88 3.70 10.22 -0.44
CA GLN A 88 3.02 8.95 -0.14
C GLN A 88 1.53 9.17 0.12
N LEU A 89 1.16 10.25 0.81
CA LEU A 89 -0.24 10.62 1.04
C LEU A 89 -0.97 10.87 -0.29
N GLN A 90 -0.35 11.66 -1.18
CA GLN A 90 -0.88 11.93 -2.52
C GLN A 90 -1.04 10.66 -3.36
N LEU A 91 -0.06 9.74 -3.31
CA LEU A 91 -0.16 8.45 -4.01
C LEU A 91 -1.29 7.58 -3.44
N GLN A 92 -1.51 7.63 -2.13
CA GLN A 92 -2.57 6.88 -1.47
C GLN A 92 -3.96 7.47 -1.78
N GLU A 93 -4.08 8.79 -1.85
CA GLU A 93 -5.29 9.49 -2.28
C GLU A 93 -5.60 9.22 -3.76
N ALA A 94 -4.60 9.32 -4.64
CA ALA A 94 -4.76 8.99 -6.06
C ALA A 94 -5.19 7.52 -6.26
N GLN A 95 -4.69 6.59 -5.46
CA GLN A 95 -5.14 5.20 -5.50
C GLN A 95 -6.59 5.04 -5.02
N LYS A 96 -7.00 5.74 -3.96
CA LYS A 96 -8.40 5.74 -3.50
C LYS A 96 -9.32 6.30 -4.57
N GLU A 97 -8.93 7.39 -5.23
CA GLU A 97 -9.70 7.99 -6.32
C GLU A 97 -9.81 7.07 -7.53
N ALA A 98 -8.71 6.40 -7.93
CA ALA A 98 -8.74 5.42 -9.00
C ALA A 98 -9.68 4.23 -8.71
N VAL A 99 -9.72 3.78 -7.45
CA VAL A 99 -10.67 2.75 -6.99
C VAL A 99 -12.12 3.24 -7.01
N ILE A 100 -12.36 4.50 -6.66
CA ILE A 100 -13.69 5.11 -6.71
C ILE A 100 -14.15 5.27 -8.17
N ALA A 101 -13.27 5.74 -9.06
CA ALA A 101 -13.54 5.91 -10.48
C ALA A 101 -13.87 4.58 -11.17
N THR A 102 -13.08 3.54 -10.89
CA THR A 102 -13.36 2.18 -11.40
C THR A 102 -14.69 1.62 -10.90
N LYS A 103 -15.04 1.84 -9.62
CA LYS A 103 -16.38 1.49 -9.10
C LYS A 103 -17.51 2.25 -9.79
N LYS A 104 -17.35 3.56 -10.05
CA LYS A 104 -18.33 4.36 -10.79
C LYS A 104 -18.52 3.85 -12.22
N ASN A 105 -17.44 3.59 -12.94
CA ASN A 105 -17.47 3.07 -14.31
C ASN A 105 -18.14 1.69 -14.38
N MET A 106 -17.83 0.79 -13.43
CA MET A 106 -18.51 -0.50 -13.30
C MET A 106 -20.02 -0.34 -13.06
N LYS A 107 -20.44 0.61 -12.22
CA LYS A 107 -21.85 0.88 -11.93
C LYS A 107 -22.59 1.51 -13.11
N GLN A 108 -21.90 2.27 -13.95
CA GLN A 108 -22.45 2.79 -15.21
C GLN A 108 -22.58 1.69 -16.27
N LEU A 109 -21.56 0.86 -16.43
CA LEU A 109 -21.61 -0.30 -17.33
C LEU A 109 -22.74 -1.25 -16.96
N ALA A 110 -22.91 -1.57 -15.67
CA ALA A 110 -24.02 -2.40 -15.21
C ALA A 110 -25.40 -1.78 -15.52
N ARG A 111 -25.56 -0.46 -15.32
CA ARG A 111 -26.79 0.25 -15.69
C ARG A 111 -27.06 0.26 -17.20
N PHE A 112 -26.01 0.41 -18.00
CA PHE A 112 -26.11 0.38 -19.45
C PHE A 112 -26.50 -1.02 -19.94
N TRP A 113 -25.94 -2.07 -19.33
CA TRP A 113 -26.28 -3.46 -19.61
C TRP A 113 -27.74 -3.79 -19.27
N LEU A 114 -28.23 -3.34 -18.12
CA LEU A 114 -29.64 -3.51 -17.67
C LEU A 114 -30.67 -2.74 -18.53
N ARG A 115 -30.22 -1.71 -19.28
CA ARG A 115 -31.05 -0.93 -20.20
C ARG A 115 -30.91 -1.38 -21.65
N SER A 116 -30.05 -2.36 -21.92
CA SER A 116 -29.84 -2.87 -23.27
C SER A 116 -30.97 -3.84 -23.63
N PRO A 117 -31.54 -3.78 -24.84
CA PRO A 117 -32.61 -4.68 -25.26
C PRO A 117 -32.19 -6.16 -25.25
N LEU A 118 -30.89 -6.45 -25.28
CA LEU A 118 -30.32 -7.79 -25.15
C LEU A 118 -30.45 -8.38 -23.73
N SER A 119 -30.62 -7.56 -22.69
CA SER A 119 -30.80 -8.04 -21.31
C SER A 119 -32.25 -8.39 -20.95
N GLN A 120 -33.21 -8.16 -21.87
CA GLN A 120 -34.63 -8.52 -21.70
C GLN A 120 -35.01 -9.82 -22.44
N LEU A 121 -34.06 -10.42 -23.16
CA LEU A 121 -34.23 -11.64 -23.97
C LEU A 121 -33.67 -12.91 -23.28
N LEU A 122 -33.23 -12.79 -22.03
CA LEU A 122 -32.83 -13.88 -21.12
C LEU A 122 -33.74 -13.87 -19.90
#